data_AF-A0A2K4ZKY1-F1
#
_entry.id   AF-A0A2K4ZKY1-F1
#
_cell.length_a   1.000
_cell.length_b   1.000
_cell.length_c   1.000
_cell.angle_alpha   90.00
_cell.angle_beta   90.00
_cell.angle_gamma   90.00
#
_symmetry.space_group_name_H-M   'P 1'
#
loop_
_entity.id
_entity.type
_entity.pdbx_description
1 polymer ?
#
loop_
_entity_poly.entity_id
_entity_poly.type
_entity_poly.pdbx_seq_one_letter_code
_entity_poly.pdbx_strand_id
1 'polypeptide(L)' 'MEVKIWPRGPKEKGGYAMMPMRKNIPVGRDGWELTQCPACGCECWKTPLLSVVLQQGATALCTECALRKGVEANG' A
#
# COMPACT_ATOMS: atom_id res chain seq x y z
N MET A 1 -3.22 20.86 6.99
CA MET A 1 -2.19 20.11 6.26
C MET A 1 -2.57 20.06 4.80
N GLU A 2 -1.73 20.59 3.92
CA GLU A 2 -1.97 20.53 2.47
C GLU A 2 -1.27 19.27 1.93
N VAL A 3 -2.05 18.23 1.62
CA VAL A 3 -1.53 17.04 0.95
C VAL A 3 -1.49 17.35 -0.54
N LYS A 4 -0.29 17.58 -1.08
CA LYS A 4 -0.09 17.77 -2.52
C LYS A 4 -0.23 16.41 -3.22
N ILE A 5 -1.32 16.23 -3.96
CA ILE A 5 -1.61 15.02 -4.73
C ILE A 5 -1.47 15.37 -6.22
N TRP A 6 -0.58 14.68 -6.93
CA TRP A 6 -0.41 14.83 -8.38
C TRP A 6 -0.25 13.45 -9.04
N PRO A 7 -0.59 13.30 -10.34
CA PRO A 7 -0.34 12.06 -11.07
C PRO A 7 1.16 11.74 -11.12
N ARG A 8 1.52 10.47 -10.93
CA ARG A 8 2.92 10.05 -11.02
C ARG A 8 3.47 10.17 -12.43
N GLY A 9 4.72 10.61 -12.53
CA GLY A 9 5.47 10.65 -13.79
C GLY A 9 5.94 9.25 -14.23
N PRO A 10 6.14 8.98 -15.54
CA PRO A 10 6.54 7.66 -16.04
C PRO A 10 7.88 7.12 -15.53
N LYS A 11 8.77 8.02 -15.05
CA LYS A 11 10.10 7.68 -14.53
C LYS A 11 10.15 7.60 -13.00
N GLU A 12 9.08 7.97 -12.31
CA GLU A 12 9.03 7.95 -10.85
C GLU A 12 8.91 6.50 -10.35
N LYS A 13 9.86 6.11 -9.51
CA LYS A 13 9.92 4.77 -8.89
C LYS A 13 9.70 4.88 -7.38
N GLY A 14 9.48 3.75 -6.72
CA GLY A 14 9.29 3.74 -5.27
C GLY A 14 7.86 4.08 -4.83
N GLY A 15 7.74 4.62 -3.62
CA GLY A 15 6.45 4.95 -2.98
C GLY A 15 5.88 3.77 -2.18
N TYR A 16 4.64 3.94 -1.71
CA TYR A 16 3.94 2.92 -0.93
C TYR A 16 2.84 2.24 -1.74
N ALA A 17 2.88 0.91 -1.80
CA ALA A 17 1.77 0.11 -2.31
C ALA A 17 0.84 -0.25 -1.15
N MET A 18 -0.38 0.25 -1.18
CA MET A 18 -1.35 0.06 -0.10
C MET A 18 -2.03 -1.30 -0.21
N MET A 19 -1.86 -2.13 0.81
CA MET A 19 -2.55 -3.40 0.95
C MET A 19 -3.89 -3.20 1.67
N PRO A 20 -5.01 -3.63 1.08
CA PRO A 20 -6.32 -3.57 1.72
C PRO A 20 -6.34 -4.39 3.02
N MET A 21 -6.89 -3.83 4.10
CA MET A 21 -6.89 -4.48 5.40
C MET A 21 -8.05 -5.47 5.53
N ARG A 22 -7.82 -6.65 6.10
CA ARG A 22 -8.85 -7.68 6.30
C ARG A 22 -10.01 -7.18 7.16
N LYS A 23 -9.73 -6.35 8.17
CA LYS A 23 -10.76 -5.74 9.03
C LYS A 23 -11.83 -4.94 8.26
N ASN A 24 -11.47 -4.38 7.09
CA ASN A 24 -12.39 -3.63 6.23
C ASN A 24 -13.00 -4.51 5.12
N ILE A 25 -12.30 -5.59 4.74
CA ILE A 25 -12.72 -6.53 3.68
C ILE A 25 -12.54 -7.95 4.23
N PRO A 26 -13.46 -8.49 5.04
CA PRO A 26 -13.22 -9.73 5.80
C PRO A 26 -12.99 -10.98 4.94
N VAL A 27 -13.59 -11.02 3.75
CA VAL A 27 -13.59 -12.18 2.85
C VAL A 27 -12.52 -12.08 1.74
N GLY A 28 -12.12 -10.87 1.36
CA GLY A 28 -11.23 -10.64 0.21
C GLY A 28 -11.97 -10.65 -1.13
N ARG A 29 -11.23 -10.85 -2.22
CA ARG A 29 -11.73 -10.94 -3.61
C ARG A 29 -10.97 -12.04 -4.36
N ASP A 30 -11.47 -12.44 -5.52
CA ASP A 30 -10.81 -13.45 -6.34
C ASP A 30 -9.36 -13.07 -6.66
N GLY A 31 -8.47 -14.05 -6.47
CA GLY A 31 -7.02 -13.87 -6.66
C GLY A 31 -6.31 -13.05 -5.58
N TRP A 32 -6.99 -12.69 -4.48
CA TRP A 32 -6.35 -12.04 -3.34
C TRP A 32 -5.82 -13.08 -2.36
N GLU A 33 -4.62 -12.86 -1.85
CA GLU A 33 -3.96 -13.73 -0.88
C GLU A 33 -3.88 -13.03 0.48
N LEU A 34 -4.11 -13.76 1.58
CA LEU A 34 -3.86 -13.21 2.91
C LEU A 34 -2.37 -12.94 3.11
N THR A 35 -2.06 -11.79 3.70
CA THR A 35 -0.70 -11.38 4.05
C THR A 35 -0.71 -10.51 5.30
N GLN A 36 0.46 -10.10 5.78
CA GLN A 36 0.60 -9.22 6.94
C GLN A 36 1.36 -7.95 6.57
N CYS A 37 0.94 -6.83 7.15
CA CYS A 37 1.67 -5.57 7.01
C CYS A 37 3.06 -5.69 7.68
N PRO A 38 4.17 -5.43 6.98
CA PRO A 38 5.50 -5.54 7.57
C PRO A 38 5.79 -4.48 8.64
N ALA A 39 5.02 -3.38 8.68
CA ALA A 39 5.21 -2.32 9.67
C ALA A 39 4.42 -2.51 10.97
N CYS A 40 3.26 -3.18 10.92
CA CYS A 40 2.37 -3.30 12.09
C CYS A 40 1.76 -4.68 12.33
N GLY A 41 2.03 -5.66 11.46
CA GLY A 41 1.58 -7.04 11.60
C GLY A 41 0.10 -7.31 11.30
N CYS A 42 -0.70 -6.28 11.00
CA CYS A 42 -2.13 -6.48 10.75
C CYS A 42 -2.38 -7.31 9.47
N GLU A 43 -3.45 -8.10 9.49
CA GLU A 43 -3.87 -8.89 8.34
C GLU A 43 -4.36 -7.99 7.20
N CYS A 44 -3.78 -8.20 6.03
CA CYS A 44 -4.05 -7.48 4.81
C CYS A 44 -4.22 -8.46 3.65
N TRP A 45 -4.58 -7.91 2.49
CA TRP A 45 -4.70 -8.64 1.24
C TRP A 45 -3.58 -8.25 0.28
N LYS A 46 -2.88 -9.25 -0.24
CA LYS A 46 -2.02 -9.14 -1.41
C LYS A 46 -2.88 -9.27 -2.66
N THR A 47 -2.95 -8.19 -3.44
CA THR A 47 -3.70 -8.17 -4.70
C THR A 47 -2.83 -8.68 -5.85
N PRO A 48 -3.41 -9.15 -6.97
CA PRO A 48 -2.64 -9.60 -8.13
C PRO A 48 -1.64 -8.56 -8.67
N LEU A 49 -1.99 -7.27 -8.61
CA LEU A 49 -1.11 -6.18 -9.06
C LEU A 49 0.04 -5.89 -8.09
N LEU A 50 -0.02 -6.34 -6.82
CA LEU A 50 0.96 -5.95 -5.81
C LEU A 50 2.38 -6.34 -6.25
N SER A 51 2.56 -7.54 -6.81
CA SER A 51 3.86 -8.02 -7.29
C SER A 51 4.47 -7.11 -8.35
N VAL A 52 3.66 -6.59 -9.28
CA VAL A 52 4.11 -5.68 -10.35
C VAL A 52 4.58 -4.35 -9.75
N VAL A 53 3.83 -3.82 -8.79
CA VAL A 53 4.16 -2.54 -8.14
C VAL A 53 5.41 -2.67 -7.25
N LEU A 54 5.61 -3.82 -6.60
CA LEU A 54 6.83 -4.11 -5.85
C LEU A 54 8.07 -4.20 -6.77
N GLN A 55 7.94 -4.79 -7.95
CA GLN A 55 9.03 -4.81 -8.95
C GLN A 55 9.41 -3.40 -9.44
N GLN A 56 8.49 -2.43 -9.37
CA GLN A 56 8.76 -1.02 -9.66
C GLN A 56 9.40 -0.27 -8.47
N GLY A 57 9.75 -0.97 -7.39
CA GLY A 57 10.48 -0.46 -6.23
C GLY A 57 9.59 0.06 -5.11
N ALA A 58 8.26 -0.10 -5.19
CA ALA A 58 7.37 0.32 -4.11
C ALA A 58 7.55 -0.56 -2.85
N THR A 59 7.20 0.00 -1.69
CA THR A 59 7.13 -0.74 -0.43
C THR A 59 5.68 -1.07 -0.10
N ALA A 60 5.37 -2.35 0.14
CA ALA A 60 4.02 -2.77 0.55
C ALA A 60 3.77 -2.43 2.02
N LEU A 61 2.66 -1.73 2.29
CA LEU A 61 2.19 -1.41 3.64
C LEU A 61 0.67 -1.49 3.68
N CYS A 62 0.07 -1.70 4.86
CA CYS A 62 -1.37 -1.50 4.98
C CYS A 62 -1.75 -0.04 4.70
N THR A 63 -3.00 0.18 4.31
CA THR A 63 -3.52 1.53 4.00
C THR A 63 -3.21 2.54 5.10
N GLU A 64 -3.41 2.19 6.36
CA GLU A 64 -3.18 3.11 7.49
C GLU A 64 -1.69 3.45 7.69
N CYS A 65 -0.80 2.46 7.61
CA CYS A 65 0.65 2.69 7.72
C CYS A 65 1.19 3.55 6.56
N ALA A 66 0.71 3.28 5.34
CA ALA A 66 1.10 4.04 4.16
C ALA A 66 0.65 5.51 4.25
N LEU A 67 -0.60 5.77 4.68
CA LEU A 67 -1.10 7.13 4.88
C LEU A 67 -0.29 7.87 5.94
N ARG A 68 -0.07 7.24 7.10
CA ARG A 68 0.69 7.85 8.19
C ARG A 68 2.08 8.27 7.74
N LYS A 69 2.82 7.37 7.09
CA LYS A 69 4.16 7.67 6.55
C LYS A 69 4.14 8.71 5.44
N GLY A 70 3.15 8.66 4.54
CA GLY A 70 3.02 9.64 3.46
C GLY A 70 2.69 11.04 3.96
N VAL A 71 1.91 11.14 5.03
CA VAL A 71 1.60 12.38 5.74
C VAL A 71 2.86 12.89 6.46
N GLU A 72 3.51 12.06 7.28
CA GLU A 72 4.72 12.43 8.03
C GLU A 72 5.90 12.84 7.15
N ALA A 73 6.09 12.20 5.98
CA ALA A 73 7.19 12.51 5.06
C ALA A 73 7.04 13.87 4.34
N ASN A 74 5.88 14.54 4.46
CA ASN A 74 5.59 15.83 3.84
C ASN A 74 5.42 16.97 4.87
N GLY A 75 5.77 16.73 6.15
CA GLY A 75 5.85 17.76 7.19
C GLY A 75 7.28 18.19 7.40
#